data_AF-H0SMD7-F1
#
_entry.id   AF-H0SMD7-F1
#
_cell.length_a   1.000
_cell.length_b   1.000
_cell.length_c   1.000
_cell.angle_alpha   90.00
_cell.angle_beta   90.00
_cell.angle_gamma   90.00
#
_symmetry.space_group_name_H-M   'P 1'
#
loop_
_entity.id
_entity.type
_entity.pdbx_description
1 polymer ?
#
loop_
_entity_poly.entity_id
_entity_poly.type
_entity_poly.pdbx_seq_one_letter_code
_entity_poly.pdbx_strand_id
1 'polypeptide(L)'
;MTNVYMYVVRYDFGFAPNPFGGVCTLACCMPVIRRKAEVGDWLIGMGGRDLKATGRCIYAMRVTDRMTFNEYWKAERFRGKRPIRNGSRRTMVGDNVYRTDPATGKWIQENCVHSQKSGEQDPANTKHDTQTDRVLISEEFFYFGANAPVVPPKILAQSGYKNRRGHNVYRKGECRKLLEWISKTANGQVNHVLGDPFQFRMSDKRYSKTHNRLI
;
A
#
# COMPACT_ATOMS: atom_id res chain seq x y z
N MET A 1 -9.48 -20.22 -5.27
CA MET A 1 -8.27 -20.14 -6.12
C MET A 1 -7.57 -18.83 -5.81
N THR A 2 -6.25 -18.83 -5.67
CA THR A 2 -5.47 -17.63 -5.34
C THR A 2 -5.28 -16.72 -6.55
N ASN A 3 -5.48 -15.43 -6.35
CA ASN A 3 -5.33 -14.37 -7.34
C ASN A 3 -4.08 -13.52 -7.11
N VAL A 4 -3.69 -12.80 -8.14
CA VAL A 4 -2.65 -11.77 -8.12
C VAL A 4 -3.24 -10.46 -8.62
N TYR A 5 -3.29 -9.48 -7.75
CA TYR A 5 -3.69 -8.11 -8.02
C TYR A 5 -2.45 -7.30 -8.37
N MET A 6 -2.43 -6.73 -9.58
CA MET A 6 -1.33 -5.85 -10.01
C MET A 6 -1.88 -4.46 -10.28
N TYR A 7 -1.24 -3.43 -9.74
CA TYR A 7 -1.63 -2.04 -9.98
C TYR A 7 -0.41 -1.13 -10.08
N VAL A 8 -0.64 0.06 -10.63
CA VAL A 8 0.41 1.06 -10.80
C VAL A 8 0.49 1.95 -9.55
N VAL A 9 1.66 1.96 -8.90
CA VAL A 9 1.97 2.86 -7.79
C VAL A 9 2.27 4.25 -8.36
N ARG A 10 1.42 5.21 -8.00
CA ARG A 10 1.54 6.61 -8.43
C ARG A 10 2.46 7.41 -7.52
N TYR A 11 2.32 7.22 -6.22
CA TYR A 11 3.13 7.86 -5.20
C TYR A 11 3.58 6.81 -4.19
N ASP A 12 4.82 6.91 -3.75
CA ASP A 12 5.43 5.94 -2.84
C ASP A 12 6.16 6.64 -1.70
N PHE A 13 5.39 7.08 -0.70
CA PHE A 13 5.93 7.64 0.54
C PHE A 13 6.12 6.59 1.64
N GLY A 14 5.63 5.36 1.43
CA GLY A 14 5.45 4.36 2.47
C GLY A 14 4.16 4.52 3.30
N PHE A 15 3.15 5.21 2.75
CA PHE A 15 1.84 5.37 3.38
C PHE A 15 0.89 4.21 3.10
N ALA A 16 0.61 3.88 1.84
CA ALA A 16 -0.28 2.76 1.52
C ALA A 16 0.15 2.16 0.16
N PRO A 17 0.89 1.02 0.15
CA PRO A 17 1.19 0.19 1.31
C PRO A 17 2.16 0.85 2.33
N ASN A 18 2.01 0.51 3.61
CA ASN A 18 2.96 0.85 4.67
C ASN A 18 3.80 -0.40 5.02
N PRO A 19 5.10 -0.44 4.65
CA PRO A 19 5.92 -1.64 4.80
C PRO A 19 6.66 -1.73 6.14
N PHE A 20 6.41 -0.79 7.05
CA PHE A 20 7.23 -0.61 8.23
C PHE A 20 6.75 -1.44 9.43
N GLY A 21 7.69 -1.87 10.28
CA GLY A 21 7.40 -2.62 11.49
C GLY A 21 7.29 -4.14 11.29
N GLY A 22 7.98 -4.68 10.28
CA GLY A 22 8.01 -6.12 10.01
C GLY A 22 6.73 -6.70 9.41
N VAL A 23 5.75 -5.84 9.13
CA VAL A 23 4.45 -6.20 8.55
C VAL A 23 4.04 -5.14 7.53
N CYS A 24 3.62 -5.58 6.36
CA CYS A 24 3.15 -4.69 5.30
C CYS A 24 1.62 -4.59 5.36
N THR A 25 1.11 -3.36 5.32
CA THR A 25 -0.31 -3.09 5.43
C THR A 25 -0.78 -2.26 4.24
N LEU A 26 -2.01 -2.52 3.80
CA LEU A 26 -2.72 -1.67 2.85
C LEU A 26 -4.04 -1.26 3.51
N ALA A 27 -3.99 -0.20 4.31
CA ALA A 27 -5.15 0.36 5.00
C ALA A 27 -5.91 1.39 4.17
N CYS A 28 -5.18 2.24 3.45
CA CYS A 28 -5.75 3.31 2.62
C CYS A 28 -5.54 3.03 1.13
N CYS A 29 -6.09 3.88 0.26
CA CYS A 29 -6.03 3.70 -1.20
C CYS A 29 -6.64 2.37 -1.67
N MET A 30 -6.64 2.14 -2.99
CA MET A 30 -7.06 0.89 -3.65
C MET A 30 -8.30 0.19 -3.03
N PRO A 31 -9.41 0.90 -2.73
CA PRO A 31 -10.54 0.33 -1.99
C PRO A 31 -11.17 -0.87 -2.71
N VAL A 32 -11.11 -0.89 -4.05
CA VAL A 32 -11.61 -2.02 -4.84
C VAL A 32 -10.77 -3.29 -4.64
N ILE A 33 -9.45 -3.17 -4.50
CA ILE A 33 -8.58 -4.32 -4.19
C ILE A 33 -8.84 -4.74 -2.75
N ARG A 34 -8.82 -3.80 -1.78
CA ARG A 34 -9.07 -4.09 -0.36
C ARG A 34 -10.39 -4.83 -0.15
N ARG A 35 -11.43 -4.47 -0.90
CA ARG A 35 -12.74 -5.12 -0.83
C ARG A 35 -12.74 -6.57 -1.32
N LYS A 36 -11.90 -6.91 -2.31
CA LYS A 36 -11.96 -8.18 -3.04
C LYS A 36 -10.86 -9.19 -2.69
N ALA A 37 -9.67 -8.73 -2.34
CA ALA A 37 -8.50 -9.61 -2.19
C ALA A 37 -8.60 -10.42 -0.89
N GLU A 38 -8.58 -11.75 -1.01
CA GLU A 38 -8.73 -12.69 0.10
C GLU A 38 -7.37 -13.16 0.65
N VAL A 39 -7.39 -13.80 1.82
CA VAL A 39 -6.18 -14.41 2.40
C VAL A 39 -5.58 -15.41 1.41
N GLY A 40 -4.28 -15.31 1.19
CA GLY A 40 -3.53 -16.07 0.19
C GLY A 40 -3.30 -15.31 -1.12
N ASP A 41 -4.13 -14.32 -1.47
CA ASP A 41 -3.95 -13.51 -2.67
C ASP A 41 -2.68 -12.66 -2.61
N TRP A 42 -2.10 -12.36 -3.77
CA TRP A 42 -0.92 -11.51 -3.89
C TRP A 42 -1.29 -10.12 -4.40
N LEU A 43 -0.67 -9.09 -3.84
CA LEU A 43 -0.73 -7.73 -4.34
C LEU A 43 0.66 -7.33 -4.81
N ILE A 44 0.78 -6.80 -6.03
CA ILE A 44 2.03 -6.33 -6.63
C ILE A 44 1.84 -4.87 -7.06
N GLY A 45 2.66 -3.99 -6.49
CA GLY A 45 2.75 -2.59 -6.88
C GLY A 45 3.84 -2.39 -7.93
N MET A 46 3.42 -2.05 -9.14
CA MET A 46 4.32 -1.74 -10.26
C MET A 46 4.57 -0.23 -10.34
N GLY A 47 5.80 0.20 -10.58
CA GLY A 47 6.14 1.61 -10.69
C GLY A 47 5.43 2.27 -11.87
N GLY A 48 4.91 3.47 -11.65
CA GLY A 48 4.24 4.26 -12.68
C GLY A 48 5.14 5.31 -13.35
N ARG A 49 4.53 6.04 -14.30
CA ARG A 49 5.17 7.19 -14.97
C ARG A 49 5.53 8.30 -13.99
N ASP A 50 4.65 8.59 -13.03
CA ASP A 50 4.85 9.67 -12.04
C ASP A 50 6.05 9.38 -11.12
N LEU A 51 6.36 8.10 -10.88
CA LEU A 51 7.57 7.67 -10.17
C LEU A 51 8.80 7.55 -11.07
N LYS A 52 8.67 7.75 -12.39
CA LYS A 52 9.70 7.41 -13.39
C LYS A 52 10.23 5.97 -13.24
N ALA A 53 9.35 5.05 -12.82
CA ALA A 53 9.69 3.68 -12.44
C ALA A 53 8.88 2.63 -13.23
N THR A 54 8.42 2.98 -14.43
CA THR A 54 7.64 2.08 -15.30
C THR A 54 8.35 0.74 -15.48
N GLY A 55 7.62 -0.36 -15.24
CA GLY A 55 8.14 -1.73 -15.39
C GLY A 55 8.98 -2.21 -14.20
N ARG A 56 9.14 -1.40 -13.15
CA ARG A 56 9.84 -1.79 -11.91
C ARG A 56 8.84 -2.33 -10.88
N CYS A 57 9.22 -3.33 -10.12
CA CYS A 57 8.41 -3.87 -9.02
C CYS A 57 8.72 -3.09 -7.74
N ILE A 58 7.81 -2.25 -7.26
CA ILE A 58 7.99 -1.47 -6.03
C ILE A 58 7.86 -2.37 -4.82
N TYR A 59 6.81 -3.20 -4.81
CA TYR A 59 6.57 -4.15 -3.73
C TYR A 59 5.70 -5.31 -4.20
N ALA A 60 5.74 -6.40 -3.44
CA ALA A 60 4.79 -7.49 -3.52
C ALA A 60 4.45 -7.98 -2.11
N MET A 61 3.20 -8.35 -1.86
CA MET A 61 2.79 -8.89 -0.57
C MET A 61 1.73 -9.97 -0.75
N ARG A 62 1.84 -11.07 0.00
CA ARG A 62 0.75 -12.03 0.14
C ARG A 62 -0.17 -11.57 1.27
N VAL A 63 -1.47 -11.49 1.02
CA VAL A 63 -2.43 -11.22 2.09
C VAL A 63 -2.39 -12.40 3.07
N THR A 64 -1.93 -12.15 4.29
CA THR A 64 -1.90 -13.14 5.37
C THR A 64 -3.08 -12.98 6.32
N ASP A 65 -3.61 -11.76 6.43
CA ASP A 65 -4.71 -11.43 7.33
C ASP A 65 -5.47 -10.19 6.82
N ARG A 66 -6.65 -9.93 7.38
CA ARG A 66 -7.48 -8.75 7.12
C ARG A 66 -8.25 -8.35 8.37
N MET A 67 -8.52 -7.06 8.52
CA MET A 67 -9.37 -6.56 9.61
C MET A 67 -10.03 -5.23 9.24
N THR A 68 -11.00 -4.80 10.03
CA THR A 68 -11.62 -3.48 9.95
C THR A 68 -10.66 -2.38 10.42
N PHE A 69 -10.95 -1.12 10.10
CA PHE A 69 -10.21 0.03 10.62
C PHE A 69 -10.26 0.10 12.14
N ASN A 70 -11.39 -0.23 12.77
CA ASN A 70 -11.52 -0.20 14.23
C ASN A 70 -10.69 -1.28 14.92
N GLU A 71 -10.65 -2.50 14.37
CA GLU A 71 -9.75 -3.57 14.86
C GLU A 71 -8.28 -3.16 14.69
N TYR A 72 -7.94 -2.62 13.51
CA TYR A 72 -6.60 -2.12 13.22
C TYR A 72 -6.18 -0.99 14.17
N TRP A 73 -7.10 -0.08 14.49
CA TRP A 73 -6.88 0.99 15.46
C TRP A 73 -6.65 0.44 16.88
N LYS A 74 -7.45 -0.53 17.33
CA LYS A 74 -7.39 -1.06 18.71
C LYS A 74 -6.20 -1.99 18.93
N ALA A 75 -5.75 -2.71 17.90
CA ALA A 75 -4.70 -3.70 18.01
C ALA A 75 -3.35 -3.08 18.41
N GLU A 76 -2.79 -3.57 19.52
CA GLU A 76 -1.52 -3.08 20.07
C GLU A 76 -0.36 -3.20 19.07
N ARG A 77 -0.30 -4.32 18.34
CA ARG A 77 0.74 -4.57 17.31
C ARG A 77 0.80 -3.51 16.20
N PHE A 78 -0.25 -2.72 16.01
CA PHE A 78 -0.34 -1.69 14.97
C PHE A 78 -0.34 -0.25 15.49
N ARG A 79 -0.13 -0.03 16.80
CA ARG A 79 0.01 1.32 17.36
C ARG A 79 1.16 2.09 16.71
N GLY A 80 2.27 1.43 16.42
CA GLY A 80 3.43 2.02 15.73
C GLY A 80 3.18 2.41 14.26
N LYS A 81 2.02 2.05 13.70
CA LYS A 81 1.58 2.48 12.36
C LYS A 81 0.63 3.68 12.38
N ARG A 82 0.39 4.29 13.55
CA ARG A 82 -0.31 5.58 13.64
C ARG A 82 0.66 6.71 13.25
N PRO A 83 0.18 7.74 12.53
CA PRO A 83 1.05 8.80 12.03
C PRO A 83 1.50 9.74 13.16
N ILE A 84 2.76 10.16 13.11
CA ILE A 84 3.34 11.23 13.93
C ILE A 84 3.98 12.23 12.97
N ARG A 85 3.25 13.30 12.63
CA ARG A 85 3.62 14.24 11.54
C ARG A 85 4.84 15.11 11.84
N ASN A 86 5.23 15.24 13.10
CA ASN A 86 6.45 15.90 13.55
C ASN A 86 7.57 14.89 13.94
N GLY A 87 7.40 13.61 13.60
CA GLY A 87 8.36 12.56 13.90
C GLY A 87 9.32 12.25 12.75
N SER A 88 9.94 11.07 12.83
CA SER A 88 10.74 10.52 11.72
C SER A 88 9.91 10.35 10.44
N ARG A 89 10.58 10.26 9.28
CA ARG A 89 9.89 9.98 8.00
C ARG A 89 9.01 8.73 8.05
N ARG A 90 9.49 7.68 8.71
CA ARG A 90 8.74 6.43 8.92
C ARG A 90 7.45 6.66 9.71
N THR A 91 7.52 7.40 10.81
CA THR A 91 6.35 7.66 11.65
C THR A 91 5.40 8.67 11.02
N MET A 92 5.88 9.59 10.18
CA MET A 92 5.03 10.54 9.45
C MET A 92 4.01 9.84 8.53
N VAL A 93 4.37 8.69 7.96
CA VAL A 93 3.58 7.98 6.94
C VAL A 93 2.84 6.75 7.48
N GLY A 94 2.56 6.72 8.78
CA GLY A 94 1.69 5.69 9.36
C GLY A 94 0.30 5.67 8.70
N ASP A 95 -0.21 4.46 8.41
CA ASP A 95 -1.48 4.22 7.69
C ASP A 95 -2.65 3.81 8.58
N ASN A 96 -2.42 3.68 9.90
CA ASN A 96 -3.45 3.48 10.91
C ASN A 96 -4.06 4.83 11.29
N VAL A 97 -4.93 5.33 10.41
CA VAL A 97 -5.41 6.74 10.44
C VAL A 97 -6.91 6.90 10.63
N TYR A 98 -7.69 5.82 10.59
CA TYR A 98 -9.14 5.90 10.71
C TYR A 98 -9.64 5.08 11.90
N ARG A 99 -10.64 5.64 12.59
CA ARG A 99 -11.51 4.93 13.53
C ARG A 99 -12.90 5.55 13.48
N THR A 100 -13.91 4.86 14.02
CA THR A 100 -15.20 5.50 14.30
C THR A 100 -15.24 6.03 15.72
N ASP A 101 -15.87 7.18 15.90
CA ASP A 101 -16.31 7.67 17.19
C ASP A 101 -17.34 6.69 17.80
N PRO A 102 -17.13 6.17 19.03
CA PRO A 102 -18.04 5.19 19.62
C PRO A 102 -19.45 5.74 19.92
N ALA A 103 -19.60 7.04 20.16
CA ALA A 103 -20.88 7.65 20.52
C ALA A 103 -21.73 8.02 19.30
N THR A 104 -21.09 8.45 18.22
CA THR A 104 -21.76 8.99 17.02
C THR A 104 -21.64 8.09 15.79
N GLY A 105 -20.73 7.10 15.80
CA GLY A 105 -20.42 6.24 14.65
C GLY A 105 -19.72 6.96 13.49
N LYS A 106 -19.40 8.26 13.63
CA LYS A 106 -18.74 9.04 12.57
C LYS A 106 -17.27 8.67 12.43
N TRP A 107 -16.77 8.67 11.20
CA TRP A 107 -15.34 8.50 10.93
C TRP A 107 -14.52 9.67 11.48
N ILE A 108 -13.48 9.34 12.23
CA ILE A 108 -12.40 10.22 12.66
C ILE A 108 -11.14 9.86 11.87
N GLN A 109 -10.53 10.86 11.23
CA GLN A 109 -9.26 10.77 10.55
C GLN A 109 -8.14 11.41 11.39
N GLU A 110 -7.07 10.67 11.63
CA GLU A 110 -5.83 11.19 12.21
C GLU A 110 -5.09 12.09 11.22
N ASN A 111 -4.31 13.05 11.73
CA ASN A 111 -3.48 13.92 10.92
C ASN A 111 -2.42 13.10 10.14
N CYS A 112 -2.62 12.93 8.83
CA CYS A 112 -1.88 11.99 8.00
C CYS A 112 -1.67 12.49 6.56
N VAL A 113 -1.09 11.64 5.70
CA VAL A 113 -0.89 11.93 4.26
C VAL A 113 -2.20 12.28 3.55
N HIS A 114 -3.35 11.81 4.03
CA HIS A 114 -4.66 12.05 3.45
C HIS A 114 -5.48 13.17 4.13
N SER A 115 -4.90 13.90 5.09
CA SER A 115 -5.55 15.06 5.72
C SER A 115 -5.38 16.33 4.88
N GLN A 116 -6.09 17.39 5.25
CA GLN A 116 -5.90 18.72 4.69
C GLN A 116 -4.53 19.31 5.09
N LYS A 117 -4.12 20.43 4.48
CA LYS A 117 -2.85 21.12 4.83
C LYS A 117 -2.78 21.47 6.32
N SER A 118 -3.90 21.91 6.89
CA SER A 118 -4.06 22.21 8.33
C SER A 118 -3.86 20.98 9.22
N GLY A 119 -3.94 19.76 8.66
CA GLY A 119 -3.94 18.51 9.41
C GLY A 119 -5.33 18.02 9.78
N GLU A 120 -6.37 18.80 9.49
CA GLU A 120 -7.77 18.41 9.71
C GLU A 120 -8.24 17.33 8.75
N GLN A 121 -9.33 16.67 9.12
CA GLN A 121 -9.97 15.63 8.33
C GLN A 121 -10.32 16.13 6.92
N ASP A 122 -9.91 15.39 5.88
CA ASP A 122 -10.30 15.64 4.51
C ASP A 122 -11.52 14.76 4.14
N PRO A 123 -12.71 15.34 3.87
CA PRO A 123 -13.91 14.55 3.60
C PRO A 123 -13.79 13.67 2.35
N ALA A 124 -13.08 14.11 1.31
CA ALA A 124 -13.00 13.41 0.04
C ALA A 124 -12.10 12.17 0.13
N ASN A 125 -10.93 12.29 0.78
CA ASN A 125 -10.07 11.16 1.11
C ASN A 125 -10.76 10.22 2.10
N THR A 126 -11.36 10.74 3.17
CA THR A 126 -12.06 9.93 4.17
C THR A 126 -13.13 9.07 3.50
N LYS A 127 -14.03 9.68 2.70
CA LYS A 127 -15.06 8.95 1.96
C LYS A 127 -14.46 7.91 1.01
N HIS A 128 -13.35 8.23 0.34
CA HIS A 128 -12.71 7.32 -0.59
C HIS A 128 -12.06 6.11 0.08
N ASP A 129 -11.42 6.30 1.23
CA ASP A 129 -10.75 5.22 1.96
C ASP A 129 -11.76 4.38 2.76
N THR A 130 -12.73 5.02 3.42
CA THR A 130 -13.66 4.33 4.32
C THR A 130 -14.87 3.69 3.63
N GLN A 131 -15.05 3.87 2.32
CA GLN A 131 -16.02 3.07 1.53
C GLN A 131 -15.72 1.57 1.54
N THR A 132 -14.58 1.17 2.08
CA THR A 132 -14.19 -0.23 2.28
C THR A 132 -13.52 -0.32 3.64
N ASP A 133 -14.26 -0.80 4.64
CA ASP A 133 -13.78 -1.02 6.00
C ASP A 133 -12.98 -2.33 6.09
N ARG A 134 -11.83 -2.33 5.42
CA ARG A 134 -10.95 -3.50 5.31
C ARG A 134 -9.52 -3.08 5.07
N VAL A 135 -8.65 -3.42 6.01
CA VAL A 135 -7.20 -3.30 5.97
C VAL A 135 -6.64 -4.67 5.58
N LEU A 136 -5.79 -4.72 4.55
CA LEU A 136 -5.08 -5.96 4.19
C LEU A 136 -3.73 -5.97 4.90
N ILE A 137 -3.38 -7.12 5.47
CA ILE A 137 -2.16 -7.32 6.26
C ILE A 137 -1.34 -8.42 5.61
N SER A 138 -0.02 -8.23 5.63
CA SER A 138 0.94 -9.19 5.12
C SER A 138 2.14 -9.33 6.05
N GLU A 139 2.30 -10.54 6.56
CA GLU A 139 3.52 -11.06 7.20
C GLU A 139 4.35 -11.89 6.19
N GLU A 140 4.12 -11.69 4.89
CA GLU A 140 4.95 -12.24 3.82
C GLU A 140 5.00 -11.24 2.65
N PHE A 141 5.93 -10.30 2.75
CA PHE A 141 6.08 -9.23 1.76
C PHE A 141 7.54 -8.99 1.33
N PHE A 142 7.66 -8.33 0.20
CA PHE A 142 8.90 -7.82 -0.38
C PHE A 142 8.68 -6.36 -0.71
N TYR A 143 9.45 -5.45 -0.11
CA TYR A 143 9.35 -4.03 -0.41
C TYR A 143 10.69 -3.50 -0.92
N PHE A 144 10.77 -3.27 -2.22
CA PHE A 144 12.00 -2.81 -2.88
C PHE A 144 12.15 -1.28 -2.86
N GLY A 145 11.04 -0.54 -2.85
CA GLY A 145 11.06 0.93 -2.79
C GLY A 145 11.90 1.55 -3.92
N ALA A 146 12.82 2.45 -3.58
CA ALA A 146 13.77 3.09 -4.48
C ALA A 146 14.73 2.11 -5.17
N ASN A 147 14.97 0.93 -4.56
CA ASN A 147 15.78 -0.14 -5.13
C ASN A 147 14.96 -1.07 -6.05
N ALA A 148 13.72 -0.70 -6.40
CA ALA A 148 12.83 -1.49 -7.25
C ALA A 148 13.55 -2.05 -8.48
N PRO A 149 13.64 -3.38 -8.64
CA PRO A 149 14.24 -4.00 -9.82
C PRO A 149 13.33 -3.83 -11.04
N VAL A 150 13.92 -3.70 -12.23
CA VAL A 150 13.18 -3.78 -13.50
C VAL A 150 12.76 -5.22 -13.71
N VAL A 151 11.46 -5.46 -13.87
CA VAL A 151 10.96 -6.80 -14.17
C VAL A 151 11.31 -7.13 -15.63
N PRO A 152 11.92 -8.30 -15.91
CA PRO A 152 12.21 -8.69 -17.28
C PRO A 152 10.96 -8.67 -18.17
N PRO A 153 10.97 -8.02 -19.35
CA PRO A 153 9.79 -7.87 -20.20
C PRO A 153 9.10 -9.21 -20.54
N LYS A 154 9.89 -10.27 -20.73
CA LYS A 154 9.39 -11.62 -20.99
C LYS A 154 8.54 -12.18 -19.82
N ILE A 155 8.90 -11.87 -18.57
CA ILE A 155 8.14 -12.30 -17.38
C ILE A 155 6.83 -11.52 -17.28
N LEU A 156 6.85 -10.20 -17.50
CA LEU A 156 5.63 -9.37 -17.51
C LEU A 156 4.65 -9.79 -18.63
N ALA A 157 5.17 -10.08 -19.82
CA ALA A 157 4.35 -10.55 -20.93
C ALA A 157 3.68 -11.89 -20.62
N GLN A 158 4.40 -12.82 -19.99
CA GLN A 158 3.87 -14.13 -19.60
C GLN A 158 2.80 -14.04 -18.51
N SER A 159 2.89 -13.07 -17.59
CA SER A 159 1.85 -12.83 -16.60
C SER A 159 0.63 -12.08 -17.15
N GLY A 160 0.66 -11.68 -18.43
CA GLY A 160 -0.40 -10.86 -19.04
C GLY A 160 -0.47 -9.43 -18.49
N TYR A 161 0.60 -8.94 -17.85
CA TYR A 161 0.62 -7.60 -17.24
C TYR A 161 0.42 -6.51 -18.29
N LYS A 162 -0.52 -5.61 -18.03
CA LYS A 162 -0.74 -4.41 -18.85
C LYS A 162 -0.65 -3.17 -17.97
N ASN A 163 0.19 -2.22 -18.36
CA ASN A 163 0.32 -0.94 -17.69
C ASN A 163 -0.93 -0.06 -17.97
N ARG A 164 -1.98 -0.26 -17.17
CA ARG A 164 -3.29 0.41 -17.29
C ARG A 164 -3.65 1.08 -15.98
N ARG A 165 -4.53 2.09 -16.04
CA ARG A 165 -5.10 2.71 -14.83
C ARG A 165 -5.92 1.67 -14.05
N GLY A 166 -5.89 1.79 -12.72
CA GLY A 166 -6.59 0.88 -11.82
C GLY A 166 -5.73 -0.34 -11.48
N HIS A 167 -6.37 -1.51 -11.40
CA HIS A 167 -5.72 -2.78 -11.11
C HIS A 167 -6.18 -3.84 -12.09
N ASN A 168 -5.32 -4.82 -12.33
CA ASN A 168 -5.63 -6.03 -13.06
C ASN A 168 -5.61 -7.21 -12.08
N VAL A 169 -6.40 -8.24 -12.37
CA VAL A 169 -6.47 -9.46 -11.57
C VAL A 169 -6.11 -10.64 -12.46
N TYR A 170 -5.19 -11.46 -11.99
CA TYR A 170 -4.69 -12.65 -12.67
C TYR A 170 -4.77 -13.85 -11.74
N ARG A 171 -4.77 -15.06 -12.29
CA ARG A 171 -4.65 -16.28 -11.48
C ARG A 171 -3.20 -16.46 -11.05
N LYS A 172 -2.96 -16.96 -9.83
CA LYS A 172 -1.60 -17.24 -9.32
C LYS A 172 -0.77 -18.11 -10.27
N GLY A 173 -1.39 -19.09 -10.93
CA GLY A 173 -0.72 -19.94 -11.92
C GLY A 173 -0.12 -19.16 -13.10
N GLU A 174 -0.81 -18.11 -13.58
CA GLU A 174 -0.35 -17.25 -14.68
C GLU A 174 0.82 -16.36 -14.23
N CYS A 175 0.86 -15.98 -12.95
CA CYS A 175 1.90 -15.14 -12.37
C CYS A 175 3.05 -15.92 -11.72
N ARG A 176 3.09 -17.26 -11.82
CA ARG A 176 4.07 -18.10 -11.09
C ARG A 176 5.51 -17.62 -11.28
N LYS A 177 5.93 -17.43 -12.53
CA LYS A 177 7.30 -16.98 -12.86
C LYS A 177 7.61 -15.58 -12.35
N LEU A 178 6.60 -14.70 -12.27
CA LEU A 178 6.77 -13.37 -11.70
C LEU A 178 7.00 -13.44 -10.19
N LEU A 179 6.22 -14.24 -9.47
CA LEU A 179 6.38 -14.44 -8.03
C LEU A 179 7.72 -15.11 -7.69
N GLU A 180 8.13 -16.13 -8.46
CA GLU A 180 9.45 -16.77 -8.33
C GLU A 180 10.58 -15.76 -8.57
N TRP A 181 10.46 -14.93 -9.60
CA TRP A 181 11.44 -13.88 -9.88
C TRP A 181 11.51 -12.83 -8.77
N ILE A 182 10.37 -12.38 -8.23
CA ILE A 182 10.32 -11.44 -7.10
C ILE A 182 11.06 -12.03 -5.88
N SER A 183 10.72 -13.27 -5.51
CA SER A 183 11.33 -13.95 -4.35
C SER A 183 12.85 -14.12 -4.54
N LYS A 184 13.29 -14.55 -5.73
CA LYS A 184 14.72 -14.67 -6.05
C LYS A 184 15.42 -13.31 -6.02
N THR A 185 14.78 -12.26 -6.52
CA THR A 185 15.37 -10.91 -6.58
C THR A 185 15.51 -10.30 -5.19
N ALA A 186 14.63 -10.66 -4.25
CA ALA A 186 14.76 -10.28 -2.86
C ALA A 186 15.84 -11.07 -2.10
N ASN A 187 16.49 -12.06 -2.73
CA ASN A 187 17.56 -12.87 -2.14
C ASN A 187 17.22 -13.43 -0.75
N GLY A 188 15.98 -13.93 -0.58
CA GLY A 188 15.49 -14.49 0.69
C GLY A 188 15.10 -13.46 1.76
N GLN A 189 15.23 -12.15 1.49
CA GLN A 189 14.88 -11.09 2.44
C GLN A 189 13.36 -10.80 2.42
N VAL A 190 12.59 -11.72 3.02
CA VAL A 190 11.14 -11.58 3.24
C VAL A 190 10.89 -10.67 4.45
N ASN A 191 9.83 -9.85 4.42
CA ASN A 191 9.41 -8.93 5.47
C ASN A 191 10.38 -7.78 5.78
N HIS A 192 11.22 -7.45 4.81
CA HIS A 192 12.17 -6.34 4.90
C HIS A 192 11.87 -5.23 3.91
N VAL A 193 12.23 -4.00 4.31
CA VAL A 193 12.31 -2.83 3.45
C VAL A 193 13.70 -2.83 2.83
N LEU A 194 13.81 -3.27 1.58
CA LEU A 194 15.08 -3.44 0.85
C LEU A 194 15.60 -2.13 0.26
N GLY A 195 14.75 -1.10 0.24
CA GLY A 195 15.08 0.27 -0.09
C GLY A 195 13.99 1.20 0.43
N ASP A 196 14.37 2.43 0.76
CA ASP A 196 13.42 3.47 1.17
C ASP A 196 12.28 3.61 0.15
N PRO A 197 11.06 3.97 0.56
CA PRO A 197 10.01 4.36 -0.38
C PRO A 197 10.54 5.35 -1.43
N PHE A 198 10.08 5.24 -2.67
CA PHE A 198 10.64 5.99 -3.81
C PHE A 198 10.67 7.51 -3.58
N GLN A 199 9.69 8.02 -2.84
CA GLN A 199 9.53 9.44 -2.51
C GLN A 199 9.63 9.68 -1.00
N PHE A 200 10.36 8.85 -0.24
CA PHE A 200 10.41 8.93 1.22
C PHE A 200 10.87 10.30 1.76
N ARG A 201 11.71 11.02 1.01
CA ARG A 201 12.12 12.39 1.37
C ARG A 201 10.96 13.40 1.35
N MET A 202 9.83 13.05 0.75
CA MET A 202 8.62 13.85 0.64
C MET A 202 7.52 13.38 1.62
N SER A 203 7.87 12.68 2.70
CA SER A 203 6.92 12.19 3.71
C SER A 203 6.09 13.30 4.38
N ASP A 204 6.52 14.56 4.31
CA ASP A 204 5.79 15.75 4.76
C ASP A 204 4.61 16.11 3.85
N LYS A 205 4.63 15.69 2.57
CA LYS A 205 3.57 15.96 1.60
C LYS A 205 2.28 15.24 1.95
N ARG A 206 1.18 15.80 1.47
CA ARG A 206 -0.16 15.22 1.57
C ARG A 206 -0.72 14.98 0.17
N TYR A 207 -1.73 14.13 0.05
CA TYR A 207 -2.46 13.89 -1.18
C TYR A 207 -3.91 14.39 -1.03
N SER A 208 -4.35 15.19 -1.99
CA SER A 208 -5.72 15.68 -2.07
C SER A 208 -6.49 14.88 -3.12
N LYS A 209 -7.55 14.18 -2.70
CA LYS A 209 -8.45 13.49 -3.64
C LYS A 209 -9.16 14.48 -4.55
N THR A 210 -9.66 15.57 -3.99
CA THR A 210 -10.41 16.63 -4.72
C THR A 210 -9.59 17.21 -5.86
N HIS A 211 -8.31 17.49 -5.63
CA HIS A 211 -7.41 18.08 -6.62
C HIS A 211 -6.60 17.03 -7.40
N ASN A 212 -6.69 15.76 -7.01
CA ASN A 212 -5.98 14.62 -7.58
C ASN A 212 -4.44 14.80 -7.70
N ARG A 213 -3.83 15.47 -6.71
CA ARG A 213 -2.39 15.80 -6.68
C ARG A 213 -1.86 15.89 -5.25
N LEU A 214 -0.54 15.95 -5.13
CA LEU A 214 0.12 16.28 -3.87
C LEU A 214 -0.10 17.75 -3.51
N ILE A 215 -0.21 18.04 -2.21
CA ILE A 215 -0.41 19.38 -1.65
C ILE A 215 0.55 19.65 -0.49
#